data_AF-X1FJA2-F1
#
_entry.id   AF-X1FJA2-F1
#
_cell.length_a   1.000
_cell.length_b   1.000
_cell.length_c   1.000
_cell.angle_alpha   90.00
_cell.angle_beta   90.00
_cell.angle_gamma   90.00
#
_symmetry.space_group_name_H-M   'P 1'
#
loop_
_entity.id
_entity.type
_entity.pdbx_description
1 polymer ?
#
loop_
_entity_poly.entity_id
_entity_poly.type
_entity_poly.pdbx_seq_one_letter_code
_entity_poly.pdbx_strand_id
1 'polypeptide(L)'
;IGLMFFPTILAWEMYDSQVSISLYFYLGSLALVGLILGLDNLFGLIIQPIMGNKSDNTRSRLGRRMPYIIIGVPFAALFFVLIAFETSLFTLFLFIFCFMTAMCFYRTQQVALIPDFIKSEHRGKANAILNLMGGVGAIFAALISLFIVDFSLQLAFIIVSFIMIITLIIGFLTVKEQDAYAYQLCLEMDKEEYGESEEDITRPGLIESLKDIASEKDKSTLLILLAIFSVYIGYEGFRALFTIYGTEVLGMTRGAAGGMLLYASLVFLIMALPSGILAEKFGRRLIIKIGLVIFIIAMLLAFLIQGAAVLYIVLILIGVGYALVNINTLVTLWSLAPSEKKIGTYTGVYYFFMYT
;
A
#
# COMPACT_ATOMS: atom_id res chain seq x y z
N ILE A 1 -9.29 -7.44 12.04
CA ILE A 1 -8.03 -7.21 11.28
C ILE A 1 -8.24 -6.34 10.05
N GLY A 2 -9.09 -6.70 9.07
CA GLY A 2 -9.34 -5.84 7.89
C GLY A 2 -9.74 -4.39 8.22
N LEU A 3 -10.59 -4.19 9.23
CA LEU A 3 -10.96 -2.87 9.74
C LEU A 3 -9.78 -2.05 10.30
N MET A 4 -8.72 -2.70 10.80
CA MET A 4 -7.50 -2.00 11.27
C MET A 4 -6.60 -1.58 10.10
N PHE A 5 -6.75 -2.21 8.94
CA PHE A 5 -5.99 -1.89 7.73
C PHE A 5 -6.63 -0.75 6.92
N PHE A 6 -7.97 -0.71 6.88
CA PHE A 6 -8.76 0.39 6.31
C PHE A 6 -8.24 1.81 6.63
N PRO A 7 -8.06 2.22 7.91
CA PRO A 7 -7.61 3.57 8.26
C PRO A 7 -6.18 3.87 7.78
N THR A 8 -5.32 2.85 7.66
CA THR A 8 -3.95 3.00 7.17
C THR A 8 -3.95 3.39 5.70
N ILE A 9 -4.80 2.75 4.89
CA ILE A 9 -4.95 3.13 3.47
C ILE A 9 -5.66 4.48 3.34
N LEU A 10 -6.70 4.73 4.13
CA LEU A 10 -7.38 6.02 4.17
C LEU A 10 -6.40 7.18 4.44
N ALA A 11 -5.56 7.06 5.47
CA ALA A 11 -4.57 8.07 5.82
C ALA A 11 -3.49 8.23 4.74
N TRP A 12 -3.05 7.14 4.13
CA TRP A 12 -2.07 7.16 3.04
C TRP A 12 -2.60 7.87 1.79
N GLU A 13 -3.83 7.59 1.40
CA GLU A 13 -4.48 8.23 0.23
C GLU A 13 -4.75 9.72 0.48
N MET A 14 -5.16 10.08 1.70
CA MET A 14 -5.29 11.49 2.10
C MET A 14 -3.93 12.19 2.13
N TYR A 15 -2.88 11.52 2.63
CA TYR A 15 -1.52 12.03 2.63
C TYR A 15 -1.06 12.35 1.20
N ASP A 16 -1.06 11.37 0.29
CA ASP A 16 -0.58 11.57 -1.08
C ASP A 16 -1.40 12.62 -1.82
N SER A 17 -2.73 12.57 -1.65
CA SER A 17 -3.61 13.52 -2.33
C SER A 17 -3.40 14.95 -1.85
N GLN A 18 -3.30 15.17 -0.54
CA GLN A 18 -3.36 16.51 0.03
C GLN A 18 -1.98 17.09 0.30
N VAL A 19 -1.04 16.31 0.82
CA VAL A 19 0.30 16.81 1.20
C VAL A 19 1.11 17.22 -0.02
N SER A 20 0.91 16.57 -1.17
CA SER A 20 1.49 16.96 -2.45
C SER A 20 1.26 18.44 -2.79
N ILE A 21 0.04 18.95 -2.54
CA ILE A 21 -0.32 20.36 -2.76
C ILE A 21 0.42 21.28 -1.76
N SER A 22 0.46 20.92 -0.48
CA SER A 22 1.19 21.71 0.53
C SER A 22 2.68 21.77 0.23
N LEU A 23 3.29 20.64 -0.18
CA LEU A 23 4.69 20.58 -0.61
C LEU A 23 4.92 21.45 -1.85
N TYR A 24 4.03 21.38 -2.84
CA TYR A 24 4.14 22.18 -4.05
C TYR A 24 4.05 23.69 -3.76
N PHE A 25 3.15 24.10 -2.86
CA PHE A 25 3.02 25.49 -2.42
C PHE A 25 4.34 26.07 -1.89
N TYR A 26 5.09 25.30 -1.09
CA TYR A 26 6.37 25.76 -0.53
C TYR A 26 7.56 25.60 -1.49
N LEU A 27 7.57 24.55 -2.33
CA LEU A 27 8.73 24.18 -3.14
C LEU A 27 8.69 24.71 -4.57
N GLY A 28 7.50 24.89 -5.13
CA GLY A 28 7.28 25.30 -6.53
C GLY A 28 7.79 24.32 -7.59
N SER A 29 8.22 23.11 -7.20
CA SER A 29 8.87 22.14 -8.10
C SER A 29 8.20 20.78 -8.00
N LEU A 30 7.55 20.35 -9.09
CA LEU A 30 6.96 19.01 -9.22
C LEU A 30 7.99 17.90 -9.00
N ALA A 31 9.23 18.11 -9.45
CA ALA A 31 10.31 17.13 -9.29
C ALA A 31 10.69 16.94 -7.82
N LEU A 32 10.78 18.03 -7.04
CA LEU A 32 11.06 17.94 -5.61
C LEU A 32 9.90 17.32 -4.84
N VAL A 33 8.66 17.70 -5.17
CA VAL A 33 7.47 17.11 -4.54
C VAL A 33 7.40 15.60 -4.80
N GLY A 34 7.56 15.17 -6.06
CA GLY A 34 7.57 13.76 -6.42
C GLY A 34 8.71 13.00 -5.76
N LEU A 35 9.91 13.60 -5.66
CA LEU A 35 11.03 13.01 -4.93
C LEU A 35 10.69 12.80 -3.45
N ILE A 36 10.17 13.83 -2.78
CA ILE A 36 9.82 13.77 -1.34
C ILE A 36 8.74 12.74 -1.07
N LEU A 37 7.69 12.72 -1.90
CA LEU A 37 6.63 11.72 -1.77
C LEU A 37 7.21 10.33 -1.93
N GLY A 38 8.02 10.08 -2.97
CA GLY A 38 8.65 8.77 -3.20
C GLY A 38 9.74 8.37 -2.20
N LEU A 39 10.21 9.26 -1.32
CA LEU A 39 11.14 8.88 -0.25
C LEU A 39 10.49 7.89 0.73
N ASP A 40 9.17 7.92 0.88
CA ASP A 40 8.42 7.00 1.73
C ASP A 40 8.73 5.52 1.46
N ASN A 41 8.91 5.15 0.20
CA ASN A 41 9.27 3.82 -0.27
C ASN A 41 10.68 3.43 0.19
N LEU A 42 11.63 4.38 0.18
CA LEU A 42 12.98 4.17 0.71
C LEU A 42 12.97 3.99 2.24
N PHE A 43 12.18 4.79 2.96
CA PHE A 43 11.94 4.59 4.39
C PHE A 43 11.38 3.19 4.66
N GLY A 44 10.41 2.77 3.84
CA GLY A 44 9.80 1.46 3.88
C GLY A 44 10.81 0.32 3.73
N LEU A 45 11.68 0.41 2.72
CA LEU A 45 12.70 -0.59 2.42
C LEU A 45 13.66 -0.85 3.60
N ILE A 46 13.96 0.20 4.38
CA ILE A 46 14.90 0.10 5.52
C ILE A 46 14.17 -0.23 6.82
N ILE A 47 13.12 0.51 7.16
CA ILE A 47 12.46 0.42 8.47
C ILE A 47 11.59 -0.84 8.58
N GLN A 48 10.88 -1.22 7.51
CA GLN A 48 9.91 -2.31 7.59
C GLN A 48 10.57 -3.66 7.92
N PRO A 49 11.70 -4.08 7.31
CA PRO A 49 12.37 -5.32 7.69
C PRO A 49 12.89 -5.32 9.13
N ILE A 50 13.48 -4.21 9.58
CA ILE A 50 14.02 -4.07 10.95
C ILE A 50 12.89 -4.22 11.97
N MET A 51 11.78 -3.50 11.75
CA MET A 51 10.63 -3.57 12.65
C MET A 51 9.91 -4.91 12.57
N GLY A 52 9.84 -5.53 11.39
CA GLY A 52 9.34 -6.90 11.20
C GLY A 52 10.07 -7.89 12.10
N ASN A 53 11.40 -7.95 11.98
CA ASN A 53 12.25 -8.84 12.78
C ASN A 53 12.12 -8.55 14.29
N LYS A 54 12.13 -7.27 14.68
CA LYS A 54 11.98 -6.88 16.09
C LYS A 54 10.63 -7.32 16.68
N SER A 55 9.55 -7.17 15.91
CA SER A 55 8.23 -7.60 16.34
C SER A 55 8.09 -9.12 16.39
N ASP A 56 8.68 -9.85 15.46
CA ASP A 56 8.67 -11.32 15.45
C ASP A 56 9.27 -11.93 16.72
N ASN A 57 10.30 -11.29 17.26
CA ASN A 57 10.99 -11.69 18.49
C ASN A 57 10.38 -11.14 19.78
N THR A 58 9.31 -10.34 19.68
CA THR A 58 8.69 -9.75 20.88
C THR A 58 7.77 -10.76 21.54
N ARG A 59 7.97 -11.00 22.84
CA ARG A 59 7.05 -11.75 23.69
C ARG A 59 6.41 -10.81 24.69
N SER A 60 5.11 -10.60 24.57
CA SER A 60 4.38 -9.70 25.45
C SER A 60 3.01 -10.25 25.82
N ARG A 61 2.43 -9.69 26.89
CA ARG A 61 1.04 -9.99 27.27
C ARG A 61 0.03 -9.49 26.25
N LEU A 62 0.41 -8.70 25.25
CA LEU A 62 -0.50 -8.25 24.20
C LEU A 62 -0.33 -9.04 22.90
N GLY A 63 0.65 -9.95 22.83
CA GLY A 63 1.10 -10.61 21.59
C GLY A 63 2.45 -10.07 21.10
N ARG A 64 2.87 -10.46 19.89
CA ARG A 64 4.15 -10.03 19.30
C ARG A 64 4.00 -8.74 18.48
N ARG A 65 2.86 -8.54 17.80
CA ARG A 65 2.58 -7.44 16.86
C ARG A 65 1.86 -6.27 17.54
N MET A 66 0.89 -6.54 18.39
CA MET A 66 -0.02 -5.55 18.96
C MET A 66 0.67 -4.41 19.74
N PRO A 67 1.75 -4.61 20.53
CA PRO A 67 2.46 -3.50 21.18
C PRO A 67 2.90 -2.42 20.21
N TYR A 68 3.41 -2.81 19.04
CA TYR A 68 3.87 -1.89 18.00
C TYR A 68 2.71 -1.13 17.36
N ILE A 69 1.56 -1.79 17.19
CA ILE A 69 0.36 -1.18 16.63
C ILE A 69 -0.23 -0.15 17.59
N ILE A 70 -0.34 -0.49 18.88
CA ILE A 70 -0.88 0.38 19.93
C ILE A 70 -0.02 1.63 20.13
N ILE A 71 1.29 1.52 19.98
CA ILE A 71 2.19 2.67 20.08
C ILE A 71 2.20 3.45 18.76
N GLY A 72 2.37 2.78 17.62
CA GLY A 72 2.59 3.46 16.35
C GLY A 72 1.35 4.20 15.81
N VAL A 73 0.14 3.63 15.97
CA VAL A 73 -1.07 4.26 15.41
C VAL A 73 -1.38 5.61 16.07
N PRO A 74 -1.33 5.80 17.40
CA PRO A 74 -1.51 7.11 18.01
C PRO A 74 -0.45 8.13 17.61
N PHE A 75 0.82 7.72 17.51
CA PHE A 75 1.88 8.61 17.03
C PHE A 75 1.64 9.03 15.58
N ALA A 76 1.26 8.09 14.70
CA ALA A 76 0.91 8.39 13.32
C ALA A 76 -0.31 9.31 13.23
N ALA A 77 -1.38 9.03 13.98
CA ALA A 77 -2.57 9.86 14.01
C ALA A 77 -2.28 11.29 14.50
N LEU A 78 -1.42 11.45 15.51
CA LEU A 78 -0.97 12.76 16.00
C LEU A 78 -0.25 13.54 14.90
N PHE A 79 0.81 12.96 14.32
CA PHE A 79 1.60 13.65 13.30
C PHE A 79 0.82 13.86 12.01
N PHE A 80 -0.11 12.97 11.68
CA PHE A 80 -1.03 13.17 10.57
C PHE A 80 -1.88 14.42 10.78
N VAL A 81 -2.49 14.63 11.94
CA VAL A 81 -3.21 15.90 12.21
C VAL A 81 -2.27 17.10 12.09
N LEU A 82 -1.09 17.02 12.70
CA LEU A 82 -0.13 18.14 12.71
C LEU A 82 0.30 18.55 11.30
N ILE A 83 0.32 17.63 10.32
CA ILE A 83 0.62 17.97 8.93
C ILE A 83 -0.29 19.08 8.39
N ALA A 84 -1.57 19.15 8.77
CA ALA A 84 -2.52 20.17 8.31
C ALA A 84 -2.47 21.50 9.10
N PHE A 85 -1.62 21.56 10.12
CA PHE A 85 -1.32 22.76 10.92
C PHE A 85 0.11 23.25 10.65
N GLU A 86 0.66 22.93 9.48
CA GLU A 86 1.97 23.39 9.08
C GLU A 86 2.02 24.92 8.92
N THR A 87 3.06 25.55 9.47
CA THR A 87 3.26 27.01 9.38
C THR A 87 4.45 27.40 8.52
N SER A 88 5.29 26.43 8.19
CA SER A 88 6.49 26.57 7.37
C SER A 88 6.85 25.25 6.68
N LEU A 89 7.71 25.33 5.67
CA LEU A 89 8.29 24.15 5.02
C LEU A 89 9.02 23.24 6.03
N PHE A 90 9.70 23.80 7.02
CA PHE A 90 10.39 23.02 8.04
C PHE A 90 9.41 22.23 8.91
N THR A 91 8.33 22.86 9.40
CA THR A 91 7.30 22.16 10.19
C THR A 91 6.60 21.09 9.38
N LEU A 92 6.34 21.36 8.08
CA LEU A 92 5.75 20.38 7.18
C LEU A 92 6.66 19.14 7.05
N PHE A 93 7.96 19.35 6.78
CA PHE A 93 8.91 18.24 6.69
C PHE A 93 9.05 17.46 7.99
N LEU A 94 9.10 18.14 9.13
CA LEU A 94 9.18 17.50 10.43
C LEU A 94 7.96 16.59 10.67
N PHE A 95 6.76 17.10 10.42
CA PHE A 95 5.53 16.33 10.62
C PHE A 95 5.40 15.17 9.63
N ILE A 96 5.76 15.37 8.36
CA ILE A 96 5.83 14.30 7.35
C ILE A 96 6.81 13.22 7.80
N PHE A 97 8.04 13.57 8.19
CA PHE A 97 9.06 12.63 8.62
C PHE A 97 8.59 11.79 9.82
N CYS A 98 8.00 12.44 10.83
CA CYS A 98 7.48 11.74 12.00
C CYS A 98 6.28 10.85 11.65
N PHE A 99 5.36 11.32 10.80
CA PHE A 99 4.23 10.52 10.31
C PHE A 99 4.71 9.29 9.53
N MET A 100 5.62 9.45 8.57
CA MET A 100 6.18 8.37 7.76
C MET A 100 6.90 7.33 8.61
N THR A 101 7.70 7.79 9.59
CA THR A 101 8.41 6.89 10.52
C THR A 101 7.41 6.08 11.35
N ALA A 102 6.35 6.73 11.86
CA ALA A 102 5.30 6.05 12.62
C ALA A 102 4.53 5.05 11.74
N MET A 103 4.16 5.43 10.51
CA MET A 103 3.51 4.53 9.55
C MET A 103 4.35 3.30 9.25
N CYS A 104 5.66 3.46 8.96
CA CYS A 104 6.56 2.34 8.72
C CYS A 104 6.73 1.44 9.96
N PHE A 105 6.68 2.03 11.16
CA PHE A 105 6.81 1.31 12.43
C PHE A 105 5.66 0.30 12.65
N TYR A 106 4.41 0.69 12.39
CA TYR A 106 3.25 -0.16 12.69
C TYR A 106 2.64 -0.89 11.50
N ARG A 107 2.72 -0.33 10.28
CA ARG A 107 2.05 -0.87 9.08
C ARG A 107 2.48 -2.31 8.79
N THR A 108 3.78 -2.58 8.88
CA THR A 108 4.34 -3.93 8.69
C THR A 108 3.68 -4.94 9.64
N GLN A 109 3.48 -4.55 10.90
CA GLN A 109 2.91 -5.43 11.91
C GLN A 109 1.41 -5.65 11.72
N GLN A 110 0.69 -4.63 11.26
CA GLN A 110 -0.73 -4.77 10.93
C GLN A 110 -0.96 -5.77 9.78
N VAL A 111 -0.16 -5.69 8.73
CA VAL A 111 -0.27 -6.63 7.59
C VAL A 111 0.10 -8.05 8.04
N ALA A 112 1.15 -8.18 8.84
CA ALA A 112 1.62 -9.47 9.34
C ALA A 112 0.68 -10.13 10.38
N LEU A 113 -0.24 -9.36 10.98
CA LEU A 113 -1.27 -9.90 11.88
C LEU A 113 -2.23 -10.87 11.17
N ILE A 114 -2.37 -10.80 9.85
CA ILE A 114 -3.30 -11.65 9.10
C ILE A 114 -2.85 -13.09 9.00
N PRO A 115 -1.61 -13.39 8.52
CA PRO A 115 -1.13 -14.76 8.51
C PRO A 115 -1.00 -15.36 9.91
N ASP A 116 -0.98 -14.53 10.97
CA ASP A 116 -0.97 -15.00 12.36
C ASP A 116 -2.29 -15.67 12.78
N PHE A 117 -3.43 -15.21 12.25
CA PHE A 117 -4.76 -15.74 12.57
C PHE A 117 -5.33 -16.70 11.52
N ILE A 118 -4.77 -16.70 10.30
CA ILE A 118 -5.36 -17.39 9.15
C ILE A 118 -4.41 -18.45 8.60
N LYS A 119 -4.88 -19.71 8.64
CA LYS A 119 -4.19 -20.87 8.06
C LYS A 119 -3.91 -20.67 6.57
N SER A 120 -2.85 -21.31 6.08
CA SER A 120 -2.36 -21.19 4.69
C SER A 120 -3.46 -21.33 3.62
N GLU A 121 -4.37 -22.28 3.81
CA GLU A 121 -5.50 -22.59 2.91
C GLU A 121 -6.48 -21.43 2.70
N HIS A 122 -6.54 -20.46 3.62
CA HIS A 122 -7.48 -19.34 3.58
C HIS A 122 -6.82 -17.98 3.33
N ARG A 123 -5.49 -17.95 3.16
CA ARG A 123 -4.73 -16.70 2.98
C ARG A 123 -5.13 -15.91 1.73
N GLY A 124 -5.51 -16.59 0.65
CA GLY A 124 -6.01 -15.94 -0.57
C GLY A 124 -7.29 -15.13 -0.32
N LYS A 125 -8.26 -15.70 0.41
CA LYS A 125 -9.51 -15.01 0.78
C LYS A 125 -9.24 -13.84 1.73
N ALA A 126 -8.32 -14.02 2.69
CA ALA A 126 -7.91 -12.96 3.61
C ALA A 126 -7.27 -11.77 2.88
N ASN A 127 -6.38 -12.05 1.92
CA ASN A 127 -5.77 -11.02 1.09
C ASN A 127 -6.80 -10.30 0.22
N ALA A 128 -7.82 -10.99 -0.29
CA ALA A 128 -8.92 -10.34 -1.01
C ALA A 128 -9.71 -9.35 -0.12
N ILE A 129 -10.02 -9.74 1.13
CA ILE A 129 -10.67 -8.85 2.10
C ILE A 129 -9.80 -7.63 2.40
N LEU A 130 -8.47 -7.80 2.53
CA LEU A 130 -7.55 -6.68 2.69
C LEU A 130 -7.61 -5.69 1.53
N ASN A 131 -7.50 -6.18 0.29
CA ASN A 131 -7.55 -5.33 -0.89
C ASN A 131 -8.89 -4.61 -1.00
N LEU A 132 -9.99 -5.27 -0.61
CA LEU A 132 -11.31 -4.66 -0.53
C LEU A 132 -11.34 -3.54 0.52
N MET A 133 -10.81 -3.77 1.73
CA MET A 133 -10.69 -2.74 2.77
C MET A 133 -9.78 -1.58 2.35
N GLY A 134 -8.73 -1.85 1.58
CA GLY A 134 -7.89 -0.80 0.98
C GLY A 134 -8.66 0.05 -0.03
N GLY A 135 -9.41 -0.59 -0.94
CA GLY A 135 -10.28 0.12 -1.89
C GLY A 135 -11.36 0.97 -1.18
N VAL A 136 -11.95 0.44 -0.11
CA VAL A 136 -12.88 1.22 0.74
C VAL A 136 -12.15 2.40 1.41
N GLY A 137 -10.92 2.21 1.87
CA GLY A 137 -10.06 3.28 2.39
C GLY A 137 -9.86 4.41 1.39
N ALA A 138 -9.49 4.07 0.14
CA ALA A 138 -9.30 5.05 -0.93
C ALA A 138 -10.59 5.78 -1.32
N ILE A 139 -11.73 5.08 -1.34
CA ILE A 139 -13.05 5.71 -1.56
C ILE A 139 -13.35 6.72 -0.45
N PHE A 140 -13.16 6.35 0.82
CA PHE A 140 -13.38 7.27 1.93
C PHE A 140 -12.42 8.46 1.90
N ALA A 141 -11.17 8.27 1.50
CA ALA A 141 -10.21 9.37 1.31
C ALA A 141 -10.74 10.36 0.28
N ALA A 142 -11.14 9.87 -0.90
CA ALA A 142 -11.67 10.71 -1.96
C ALA A 142 -12.98 11.41 -1.56
N LEU A 143 -13.87 10.75 -0.81
CA LEU A 143 -15.10 11.38 -0.30
C LEU A 143 -14.80 12.47 0.73
N ILE A 144 -13.85 12.25 1.64
CA ILE A 144 -13.41 13.28 2.60
C ILE A 144 -12.76 14.46 1.86
N SER A 145 -11.94 14.21 0.84
CA SER A 145 -11.45 15.26 -0.07
C SER A 145 -12.60 16.06 -0.66
N LEU A 146 -13.56 15.38 -1.29
CA LEU A 146 -14.63 16.04 -2.03
C LEU A 146 -15.55 16.90 -1.15
N PHE A 147 -15.86 16.44 0.07
CA PHE A 147 -16.88 17.08 0.90
C PHE A 147 -16.36 17.92 2.06
N ILE A 148 -15.13 17.66 2.55
CA ILE A 148 -14.63 18.26 3.79
C ILE A 148 -13.43 19.18 3.55
N VAL A 149 -12.52 18.83 2.64
CA VAL A 149 -11.23 19.54 2.50
C VAL A 149 -11.40 21.00 2.11
N ASP A 150 -12.34 21.32 1.21
CA ASP A 150 -12.61 22.71 0.81
C ASP A 150 -13.26 23.53 1.92
N PHE A 151 -13.93 22.88 2.87
CA PHE A 151 -14.48 23.52 4.06
C PHE A 151 -13.39 23.74 5.13
N SER A 152 -12.61 22.70 5.44
CA SER A 152 -11.45 22.79 6.32
C SER A 152 -10.52 21.60 6.13
N LEU A 153 -9.29 21.89 5.70
CA LEU A 153 -8.22 20.90 5.60
C LEU A 153 -7.92 20.27 6.97
N GLN A 154 -7.86 21.08 8.02
CA GLN A 154 -7.61 20.63 9.39
C GLN A 154 -8.67 19.63 9.84
N LEU A 155 -9.95 19.93 9.58
CA LEU A 155 -11.05 19.04 9.95
C LEU A 155 -10.96 17.69 9.22
N ALA A 156 -10.62 17.69 7.93
CA ALA A 156 -10.44 16.46 7.15
C ALA A 156 -9.36 15.56 7.79
N PHE A 157 -8.21 16.12 8.16
CA PHE A 157 -7.12 15.38 8.80
C PHE A 157 -7.48 14.91 10.22
N ILE A 158 -8.20 15.72 11.00
CA ILE A 158 -8.71 15.34 12.32
C ILE A 158 -9.67 14.15 12.22
N ILE A 159 -10.60 14.15 11.24
CA ILE A 159 -11.56 13.05 11.04
C ILE A 159 -10.82 11.74 10.75
N VAL A 160 -9.82 11.76 9.86
CA VAL A 160 -9.05 10.57 9.51
C VAL A 160 -8.26 10.05 10.72
N SER A 161 -7.58 10.94 11.45
CA SER A 161 -6.87 10.55 12.68
C SER A 161 -7.80 10.00 13.74
N PHE A 162 -9.00 10.56 13.89
CA PHE A 162 -10.02 10.03 14.79
C PHE A 162 -10.46 8.62 14.39
N ILE A 163 -10.67 8.37 13.09
CA ILE A 163 -10.97 7.04 12.55
C ILE A 163 -9.82 6.06 12.83
N MET A 164 -8.55 6.47 12.67
CA MET A 164 -7.37 5.66 13.03
C MET A 164 -7.40 5.23 14.51
N ILE A 165 -7.70 6.15 15.43
CA ILE A 165 -7.78 5.85 16.86
C ILE A 165 -8.96 4.93 17.18
N ILE A 166 -10.16 5.21 16.65
CA ILE A 166 -11.35 4.37 16.88
C ILE A 166 -11.10 2.93 16.41
N THR A 167 -10.59 2.77 15.19
CA THR A 167 -10.34 1.44 14.61
C THR A 167 -9.23 0.70 15.33
N LEU A 168 -8.22 1.41 15.86
CA LEU A 168 -7.25 0.84 16.81
C LEU A 168 -7.94 0.33 18.07
N ILE A 169 -8.81 1.13 18.70
CA ILE A 169 -9.51 0.73 19.93
C ILE A 169 -10.38 -0.51 19.65
N ILE A 170 -11.17 -0.50 18.58
CA ILE A 170 -11.98 -1.66 18.16
C ILE A 170 -11.06 -2.86 17.90
N GLY A 171 -9.96 -2.66 17.17
CA GLY A 171 -8.97 -3.68 16.87
C GLY A 171 -8.36 -4.28 18.14
N PHE A 172 -7.96 -3.45 19.09
CA PHE A 172 -7.40 -3.88 20.37
C PHE A 172 -8.39 -4.69 21.21
N LEU A 173 -9.66 -4.29 21.24
CA LEU A 173 -10.69 -5.00 22.00
C LEU A 173 -11.12 -6.32 21.34
N THR A 174 -11.04 -6.41 20.02
CA THR A 174 -11.54 -7.57 19.25
C THR A 174 -10.45 -8.56 18.86
N VAL A 175 -9.23 -8.10 18.62
CA VAL A 175 -8.11 -8.92 18.13
C VAL A 175 -7.19 -9.27 19.30
N LYS A 176 -7.44 -10.44 19.89
CA LYS A 176 -6.59 -11.01 20.95
C LYS A 176 -5.50 -11.86 20.32
N GLU A 177 -4.34 -11.24 20.10
CA GLU A 177 -3.19 -11.91 19.48
C GLU A 177 -2.65 -13.09 20.31
N GLN A 178 -2.91 -13.10 21.62
CA GLN A 178 -2.60 -14.25 22.47
C GLN A 178 -3.23 -15.56 22.00
N ASP A 179 -4.41 -15.46 21.37
CA ASP A 179 -5.17 -16.61 20.88
C ASP A 179 -4.81 -16.95 19.41
N ALA A 180 -3.88 -16.20 18.81
CA ALA A 180 -3.48 -16.42 17.43
C ALA A 180 -2.68 -17.73 17.31
N TYR A 181 -3.09 -18.57 16.35
CA TYR A 181 -2.46 -19.85 16.06
C TYR A 181 -0.94 -19.73 15.91
N ALA A 182 -0.47 -18.74 15.16
CA ALA A 182 0.96 -18.56 14.93
C ALA A 182 1.73 -18.04 16.16
N TYR A 183 1.07 -17.36 17.09
CA TYR A 183 1.71 -16.89 18.33
C TYR A 183 1.83 -18.03 19.33
N GLN A 184 0.79 -18.87 19.44
CA GLN A 184 0.82 -20.08 20.26
C GLN A 184 1.92 -21.04 19.81
N LEU A 185 2.04 -21.26 18.49
CA LEU A 185 3.11 -22.09 17.93
C LEU A 185 4.50 -21.54 18.28
N CYS A 186 4.72 -20.23 18.19
CA CYS A 186 6.01 -19.64 18.61
C CYS A 186 6.28 -19.80 20.10
N LEU A 187 5.26 -19.70 20.96
CA LEU A 187 5.43 -19.96 22.39
C LEU A 187 5.68 -21.44 22.72
N GLU A 188 5.22 -22.36 21.87
CA GLU A 188 5.52 -23.80 21.96
C GLU A 188 6.95 -24.06 21.48
N MET A 189 7.35 -23.50 20.34
CA MET A 189 8.73 -23.57 19.85
C MET A 189 9.72 -23.01 20.86
N ASP A 190 9.50 -21.82 21.43
CA ASP A 190 10.38 -21.25 22.47
C ASP A 190 10.52 -22.17 23.70
N LYS A 191 9.53 -23.01 23.99
CA LYS A 191 9.57 -23.99 25.10
C LYS A 191 10.34 -25.25 24.72
N GLU A 192 10.29 -25.65 23.45
CA GLU A 192 10.99 -26.82 22.89
C GLU A 192 12.47 -26.52 22.57
N GLU A 193 12.77 -25.28 22.19
CA GLU A 193 14.08 -24.79 21.72
C GLU A 193 15.13 -24.60 22.85
N TYR A 194 14.75 -24.84 24.11
CA TYR A 194 15.72 -24.96 25.21
C TYR A 194 16.58 -26.25 25.14
N GLY A 195 16.46 -27.05 24.07
CA GLY A 195 17.10 -28.37 23.93
C GLY A 195 17.90 -28.64 22.65
N GLU A 196 17.60 -28.07 21.48
CA GLU A 196 18.33 -28.39 20.24
C GLU A 196 18.46 -27.16 19.32
N SER A 197 19.65 -27.00 18.75
CA SER A 197 20.02 -25.90 17.85
C SER A 197 19.20 -25.92 16.57
N GLU A 198 18.60 -24.78 16.21
CA GLU A 198 17.89 -24.57 14.96
C GLU A 198 18.73 -24.98 13.74
N GLU A 199 18.23 -25.92 12.94
CA GLU A 199 18.57 -25.95 11.52
C GLU A 199 18.01 -24.66 10.90
N ASP A 200 18.89 -23.67 10.78
CA ASP A 200 18.64 -22.40 10.11
C ASP A 200 18.28 -22.72 8.64
N ILE A 201 16.98 -22.79 8.34
CA ILE A 201 16.48 -22.81 6.96
C ILE A 201 16.75 -21.43 6.41
N THR A 202 18.00 -21.22 6.00
CA THR A 202 18.51 -20.01 5.36
C THR A 202 17.68 -19.76 4.10
N ARG A 203 16.68 -18.89 4.23
CA ARG A 203 15.99 -18.35 3.06
C ARG A 203 17.03 -17.51 2.33
N PRO A 204 17.26 -17.76 1.03
CA PRO A 204 18.26 -17.01 0.27
C PRO A 204 17.97 -15.52 0.40
N GLY A 205 19.01 -14.72 0.58
CA GLY A 205 18.88 -13.28 0.72
C GLY A 205 18.20 -12.67 -0.52
N LEU A 206 17.60 -11.48 -0.38
CA LEU A 206 16.93 -10.81 -1.51
C LEU A 206 17.87 -10.66 -2.73
N ILE A 207 19.15 -10.32 -2.49
CA ILE A 207 20.16 -10.17 -3.53
C ILE A 207 20.47 -11.50 -4.22
N GLU A 208 20.57 -12.58 -3.47
CA GLU A 208 20.80 -13.93 -3.99
C GLU A 208 19.60 -14.39 -4.82
N SER A 209 18.40 -14.13 -4.32
CA SER A 209 17.13 -14.41 -5.00
C SER A 209 16.99 -13.65 -6.33
N LEU A 210 17.42 -12.38 -6.36
CA LEU A 210 17.47 -11.58 -7.58
C LEU A 210 18.49 -12.12 -8.57
N LYS A 211 19.68 -12.52 -8.11
CA LYS A 211 20.72 -13.14 -8.96
C LYS A 211 20.24 -14.45 -9.54
N ASP A 212 19.60 -15.29 -8.73
CA ASP A 212 18.96 -16.54 -9.16
C ASP A 212 17.99 -16.29 -10.31
N ILE A 213 16.99 -15.43 -10.09
CA ILE A 213 15.97 -15.10 -11.11
C ILE A 213 16.61 -14.47 -12.35
N ALA A 214 17.58 -13.58 -12.18
CA ALA A 214 18.29 -12.96 -13.29
C ALA A 214 19.17 -13.96 -14.07
N SER A 215 19.60 -15.06 -13.44
CA SER A 215 20.41 -16.12 -14.06
C SER A 215 19.59 -17.22 -14.74
N GLU A 216 18.28 -17.27 -14.50
CA GLU A 216 17.38 -18.24 -15.12
C GLU A 216 17.47 -18.17 -16.66
N LYS A 217 17.49 -19.34 -17.31
CA LYS A 217 17.54 -19.42 -18.79
C LYS A 217 16.28 -18.81 -19.41
N ASP A 218 15.13 -19.03 -18.78
CA ASP A 218 13.87 -18.38 -19.14
C ASP A 218 13.80 -17.01 -18.46
N LYS A 219 13.81 -15.94 -19.25
CA LYS A 219 13.74 -14.56 -18.75
C LYS A 219 12.30 -14.10 -18.46
N SER A 220 11.30 -14.97 -18.59
CA SER A 220 9.89 -14.63 -18.38
C SER A 220 9.63 -14.02 -17.00
N THR A 221 10.21 -14.59 -15.94
CA THR A 221 10.07 -14.09 -14.56
C THR A 221 10.62 -12.67 -14.44
N LEU A 222 11.86 -12.45 -14.91
CA LEU A 222 12.51 -11.14 -14.86
C LEU A 222 11.75 -10.09 -15.68
N LEU A 223 11.28 -10.44 -16.88
CA LEU A 223 10.52 -9.52 -17.74
C LEU A 223 9.18 -9.13 -17.12
N ILE A 224 8.51 -10.05 -16.42
CA ILE A 224 7.28 -9.75 -15.67
C ILE A 224 7.59 -8.82 -14.49
N LEU A 225 8.68 -9.06 -13.75
CA LEU A 225 9.11 -8.18 -12.66
C LEU A 225 9.41 -6.75 -13.15
N LEU A 226 10.10 -6.62 -14.28
CA LEU A 226 10.36 -5.32 -14.91
C LEU A 226 9.06 -4.65 -15.41
N ALA A 227 8.11 -5.42 -15.93
CA ALA A 227 6.81 -4.90 -16.33
C ALA A 227 6.01 -4.39 -15.12
N ILE A 228 6.02 -5.12 -14.00
CA ILE A 228 5.39 -4.69 -12.72
C ILE A 228 5.97 -3.37 -12.27
N PHE A 229 7.30 -3.31 -12.16
CA PHE A 229 8.02 -2.11 -11.75
C PHE A 229 7.67 -0.91 -12.65
N SER A 230 7.64 -1.10 -13.96
CA SER A 230 7.27 -0.03 -14.90
C SER A 230 5.84 0.47 -14.68
N VAL A 231 4.88 -0.43 -14.44
CA VAL A 231 3.48 -0.07 -14.17
C VAL A 231 3.36 0.64 -12.83
N TYR A 232 4.04 0.15 -11.80
CA TYR A 232 3.97 0.72 -10.45
C TYR A 232 4.58 2.12 -10.41
N ILE A 233 5.73 2.34 -11.04
CA ILE A 233 6.30 3.68 -11.20
C ILE A 233 5.33 4.61 -11.93
N GLY A 234 4.71 4.14 -13.01
CA GLY A 234 3.72 4.92 -13.74
C GLY A 234 2.49 5.27 -12.89
N TYR A 235 1.99 4.30 -12.11
CA TYR A 235 0.82 4.48 -11.24
C TYR A 235 1.12 5.38 -10.04
N GLU A 236 2.22 5.17 -9.32
CA GLU A 236 2.60 5.99 -8.17
C GLU A 236 3.00 7.40 -8.60
N GLY A 237 3.73 7.55 -9.72
CA GLY A 237 4.05 8.86 -10.28
C GLY A 237 2.79 9.64 -10.69
N PHE A 238 1.82 8.97 -11.31
CA PHE A 238 0.50 9.54 -11.58
C PHE A 238 -0.19 9.96 -10.28
N ARG A 239 -0.32 9.04 -9.32
CA ARG A 239 -1.05 9.23 -8.06
C ARG A 239 -0.47 10.37 -7.21
N ALA A 240 0.86 10.46 -7.12
CA ALA A 240 1.58 11.45 -6.31
C ALA A 240 1.38 12.89 -6.81
N LEU A 241 1.26 13.10 -8.12
CA LEU A 241 1.19 14.43 -8.73
C LEU A 241 -0.20 14.79 -9.25
N PHE A 242 -1.14 13.84 -9.25
CA PHE A 242 -2.48 14.03 -9.82
C PHE A 242 -3.23 15.20 -9.19
N THR A 243 -3.21 15.33 -7.86
CA THR A 243 -3.97 16.41 -7.20
C THR A 243 -3.39 17.78 -7.52
N ILE A 244 -2.07 17.91 -7.65
CA ILE A 244 -1.40 19.16 -8.08
C ILE A 244 -1.82 19.49 -9.50
N TYR A 245 -1.85 18.51 -10.40
CA TYR A 245 -2.35 18.72 -11.76
C TYR A 245 -3.80 19.23 -11.76
N GLY A 246 -4.66 18.65 -10.90
CA GLY A 246 -6.03 19.11 -10.71
C GLY A 246 -6.13 20.58 -10.28
N THR A 247 -5.30 21.02 -9.33
CA THR A 247 -5.36 22.40 -8.83
C THR A 247 -4.67 23.40 -9.76
N GLU A 248 -3.46 23.10 -10.22
CA GLU A 248 -2.59 24.04 -10.95
C GLU A 248 -2.90 24.15 -12.44
N VAL A 249 -3.35 23.05 -13.08
CA VAL A 249 -3.61 23.04 -14.53
C VAL A 249 -5.08 23.21 -14.84
N LEU A 250 -5.97 22.58 -14.05
CA LEU A 250 -7.41 22.62 -14.31
C LEU A 250 -8.15 23.69 -13.48
N GLY A 251 -7.46 24.35 -12.54
CA GLY A 251 -8.06 25.35 -11.67
C GLY A 251 -9.11 24.78 -10.72
N MET A 252 -9.03 23.48 -10.39
CA MET A 252 -9.94 22.86 -9.44
C MET A 252 -9.60 23.27 -8.00
N THR A 253 -10.61 23.20 -7.12
CA THR A 253 -10.36 23.29 -5.69
C THR A 253 -9.58 22.06 -5.20
N ARG A 254 -8.89 22.20 -4.06
CA ARG A 254 -8.08 21.14 -3.45
C ARG A 254 -8.92 19.90 -3.12
N GLY A 255 -10.14 20.10 -2.62
CA GLY A 255 -11.10 19.05 -2.35
C GLY A 255 -11.61 18.36 -3.62
N ALA A 256 -11.97 19.12 -4.65
CA ALA A 256 -12.44 18.55 -5.92
C ALA A 256 -11.36 17.73 -6.64
N ALA A 257 -10.11 18.21 -6.65
CA ALA A 257 -8.99 17.50 -7.24
C ALA A 257 -8.70 16.17 -6.52
N GLY A 258 -8.73 16.15 -5.18
CA GLY A 258 -8.59 14.90 -4.41
C GLY A 258 -9.79 13.97 -4.59
N GLY A 259 -10.99 14.54 -4.65
CA GLY A 259 -12.24 13.81 -4.85
C GLY A 259 -12.35 13.11 -6.20
N MET A 260 -11.65 13.60 -7.24
CA MET A 260 -11.61 12.94 -8.54
C MET A 260 -11.05 11.51 -8.47
N LEU A 261 -10.13 11.22 -7.55
CA LEU A 261 -9.57 9.86 -7.41
C LEU A 261 -10.64 8.81 -7.07
N LEU A 262 -11.81 9.22 -6.57
CA LEU A 262 -12.97 8.36 -6.33
C LEU A 262 -13.32 7.49 -7.54
N TYR A 263 -13.25 8.05 -8.75
CA TYR A 263 -13.61 7.33 -9.98
C TYR A 263 -12.66 6.15 -10.25
N ALA A 264 -11.36 6.35 -10.06
CA ALA A 264 -10.37 5.28 -10.20
C ALA A 264 -10.55 4.22 -9.11
N SER A 265 -10.72 4.62 -7.85
CA SER A 265 -10.88 3.69 -6.72
C SER A 265 -12.16 2.87 -6.80
N LEU A 266 -13.28 3.49 -7.19
CA LEU A 266 -14.56 2.81 -7.33
C LEU A 266 -14.52 1.77 -8.46
N VAL A 267 -13.95 2.16 -9.62
CA VAL A 267 -13.82 1.26 -10.76
C VAL A 267 -12.86 0.12 -10.46
N PHE A 268 -11.73 0.40 -9.79
CA PHE A 268 -10.82 -0.64 -9.33
C PHE A 268 -11.53 -1.66 -8.44
N LEU A 269 -12.32 -1.18 -7.47
CA LEU A 269 -13.05 -2.03 -6.54
C LEU A 269 -14.10 -2.90 -7.25
N ILE A 270 -14.87 -2.31 -8.17
CA ILE A 270 -15.87 -3.02 -9.00
C ILE A 270 -15.19 -4.06 -9.88
N MET A 271 -14.06 -3.70 -10.49
CA MET A 271 -13.31 -4.58 -11.39
C MET A 271 -12.49 -5.65 -10.66
N ALA A 272 -12.39 -5.59 -9.34
CA ALA A 272 -11.52 -6.49 -8.60
C ALA A 272 -11.92 -7.97 -8.75
N LEU A 273 -13.22 -8.26 -8.58
CA LEU A 273 -13.75 -9.61 -8.76
C LEU A 273 -13.82 -10.05 -10.24
N PRO A 274 -14.38 -9.24 -11.17
CA PRO A 274 -14.38 -9.56 -12.59
C PRO A 274 -12.98 -9.84 -13.16
N SER A 275 -11.98 -9.07 -12.74
CA SER A 275 -10.58 -9.24 -13.18
C SER A 275 -10.07 -10.66 -12.96
N GLY A 276 -10.31 -11.24 -11.77
CA GLY A 276 -9.92 -12.61 -11.46
C GLY A 276 -10.67 -13.65 -12.30
N ILE A 277 -11.99 -13.50 -12.42
CA ILE A 277 -12.85 -14.43 -13.20
C ILE A 277 -12.46 -14.42 -14.68
N LEU A 278 -12.24 -13.23 -15.25
CA LEU A 278 -11.79 -13.08 -16.63
C LEU A 278 -10.42 -13.72 -16.84
N ALA A 279 -9.52 -13.62 -15.85
CA ALA A 279 -8.19 -14.19 -15.94
C ALA A 279 -8.17 -15.73 -15.84
N GLU A 280 -9.10 -16.31 -15.09
CA GLU A 280 -9.30 -17.77 -15.07
C GLU A 280 -9.91 -18.26 -16.40
N LYS A 281 -10.86 -17.52 -16.98
CA LYS A 281 -11.54 -17.90 -18.21
C LYS A 281 -10.69 -17.73 -19.47
N PHE A 282 -9.95 -16.63 -19.58
CA PHE A 282 -9.23 -16.23 -20.80
C PHE A 282 -7.70 -16.30 -20.66
N GLY A 283 -7.20 -16.63 -19.47
CA GLY A 283 -5.78 -16.72 -19.16
C GLY A 283 -5.19 -15.40 -18.62
N ARG A 284 -4.44 -15.50 -17.52
CA ARG A 284 -3.88 -14.36 -16.78
C ARG A 284 -3.00 -13.45 -17.63
N ARG A 285 -2.13 -14.02 -18.47
CA ARG A 285 -1.22 -13.26 -19.35
C ARG A 285 -1.96 -12.36 -20.33
N LEU A 286 -3.09 -12.82 -20.88
CA LEU A 286 -3.90 -12.02 -21.81
C LEU A 286 -4.57 -10.85 -21.07
N ILE A 287 -5.18 -11.13 -19.91
CA ILE A 287 -5.84 -10.10 -19.11
C ILE A 287 -4.87 -9.02 -18.64
N ILE A 288 -3.66 -9.40 -18.21
CA ILE A 288 -2.59 -8.44 -17.86
C ILE A 288 -2.25 -7.56 -19.07
N LYS A 289 -2.05 -8.15 -20.27
CA LYS A 289 -1.77 -7.37 -21.49
C LYS A 289 -2.87 -6.38 -21.83
N ILE A 290 -4.13 -6.79 -21.73
CA ILE A 290 -5.29 -5.89 -21.95
C ILE A 290 -5.26 -4.75 -20.93
N GLY A 291 -5.02 -5.06 -19.65
CA GLY A 291 -4.89 -4.06 -18.58
C GLY A 291 -3.78 -3.05 -18.86
N LEU A 292 -2.60 -3.51 -19.28
CA LEU A 292 -1.47 -2.65 -19.67
C LEU A 292 -1.82 -1.72 -20.84
N VAL A 293 -2.47 -2.25 -21.88
CA VAL A 293 -2.87 -1.46 -23.04
C VAL A 293 -3.87 -0.37 -22.63
N ILE A 294 -4.88 -0.73 -21.82
CA ILE A 294 -5.84 0.25 -21.29
C ILE A 294 -5.13 1.33 -20.47
N PHE A 295 -4.19 0.94 -19.60
CA PHE A 295 -3.43 1.87 -18.76
C PHE A 295 -2.58 2.84 -19.60
N ILE A 296 -1.87 2.33 -20.61
CA ILE A 296 -1.06 3.15 -21.54
C ILE A 296 -1.96 4.11 -22.32
N ILE A 297 -3.10 3.65 -22.84
CA ILE A 297 -4.05 4.51 -23.56
C ILE A 297 -4.58 5.61 -22.62
N ALA A 298 -4.91 5.27 -21.37
CA ALA A 298 -5.37 6.25 -20.39
C ALA A 298 -4.31 7.33 -20.11
N MET A 299 -3.05 6.94 -19.92
CA MET A 299 -1.93 7.87 -19.72
C MET A 299 -1.70 8.76 -20.95
N LEU A 300 -1.76 8.20 -22.16
CA LEU A 300 -1.63 8.97 -23.39
C LEU A 300 -2.78 9.96 -23.59
N LEU A 301 -4.02 9.55 -23.29
CA LEU A 301 -5.19 10.43 -23.34
C LEU A 301 -5.07 11.58 -22.32
N ALA A 302 -4.61 11.29 -21.10
CA ALA A 302 -4.37 12.29 -20.06
C ALA A 302 -3.32 13.32 -20.50
N PHE A 303 -2.28 12.87 -21.21
CA PHE A 303 -1.22 13.73 -21.72
C PHE A 303 -1.69 14.61 -22.90
N LEU A 304 -2.47 14.06 -23.83
CA LEU A 304 -2.86 14.73 -25.06
C LEU A 304 -4.02 15.71 -24.88
N ILE A 305 -4.99 15.41 -24.00
CA ILE A 305 -6.22 16.18 -23.89
C ILE A 305 -6.41 16.66 -22.44
N GLN A 306 -6.20 17.96 -22.23
CA GLN A 306 -6.29 18.59 -20.93
C GLN A 306 -7.72 19.12 -20.72
N GLY A 307 -8.50 18.43 -19.88
CA GLY A 307 -9.85 18.87 -19.52
C GLY A 307 -10.51 17.94 -18.50
N ALA A 308 -11.33 18.51 -17.61
CA ALA A 308 -11.95 17.78 -16.50
C ALA A 308 -12.80 16.59 -16.97
N ALA A 309 -13.59 16.75 -18.04
CA ALA A 309 -14.43 15.69 -18.59
C ALA A 309 -13.61 14.48 -19.07
N VAL A 310 -12.47 14.73 -19.72
CA VAL A 310 -11.59 13.67 -20.22
C VAL A 310 -10.89 12.97 -19.06
N LEU A 311 -10.55 13.68 -18.00
CA LEU A 311 -9.90 13.08 -16.84
C LEU A 311 -10.79 12.12 -16.07
N TYR A 312 -12.11 12.35 -16.00
CA TYR A 312 -13.02 11.34 -15.46
C TYR A 312 -12.95 10.03 -16.26
N ILE A 313 -12.89 10.12 -17.58
CA ILE A 313 -12.73 8.95 -18.46
C ILE A 313 -11.37 8.29 -18.23
N VAL A 314 -10.30 9.08 -18.16
CA VAL A 314 -8.94 8.61 -17.86
C VAL A 314 -8.90 7.86 -16.54
N LEU A 315 -9.48 8.41 -15.47
CA LEU A 315 -9.49 7.79 -14.14
C LEU A 315 -10.25 6.46 -14.12
N ILE A 316 -11.37 6.38 -14.85
CA ILE A 316 -12.10 5.12 -15.04
C ILE A 316 -11.20 4.11 -15.75
N LEU A 317 -10.55 4.50 -16.85
CA LEU A 317 -9.65 3.62 -17.59
C LEU A 317 -8.43 3.18 -16.76
N ILE A 318 -7.84 4.09 -15.98
CA ILE A 318 -6.78 3.78 -15.01
C ILE A 318 -7.26 2.75 -14.00
N GLY A 319 -8.45 2.94 -13.41
CA GLY A 319 -9.04 2.00 -12.47
C GLY A 319 -9.24 0.61 -13.06
N VAL A 320 -9.75 0.51 -14.30
CA VAL A 320 -9.87 -0.78 -15.02
C VAL A 320 -8.49 -1.38 -15.28
N GLY A 321 -7.60 -0.63 -15.92
CA GLY A 321 -6.27 -1.12 -16.32
C GLY A 321 -5.46 -1.60 -15.12
N TYR A 322 -5.44 -0.82 -14.05
CA TYR A 322 -4.74 -1.16 -12.81
C TYR A 322 -5.34 -2.40 -12.12
N ALA A 323 -6.68 -2.55 -12.09
CA ALA A 323 -7.31 -3.75 -11.54
C ALA A 323 -6.99 -5.03 -12.33
N LEU A 324 -6.95 -4.94 -13.67
CA LEU A 324 -6.60 -6.08 -14.52
C LEU A 324 -5.15 -6.53 -14.33
N VAL A 325 -4.23 -5.58 -14.09
CA VAL A 325 -2.82 -5.87 -13.83
C VAL A 325 -2.60 -6.32 -12.38
N ASN A 326 -2.86 -5.45 -11.40
CA ASN A 326 -2.47 -5.66 -9.99
C ASN A 326 -2.96 -7.01 -9.44
N ILE A 327 -4.22 -7.37 -9.69
CA ILE A 327 -4.85 -8.58 -9.15
C ILE A 327 -4.26 -9.86 -9.73
N ASN A 328 -3.80 -9.82 -10.97
CA ASN A 328 -3.34 -11.01 -11.68
C ASN A 328 -1.83 -11.21 -11.63
N THR A 329 -1.07 -10.16 -11.34
CA THR A 329 0.38 -10.23 -11.51
C THR A 329 1.08 -11.06 -10.45
N LEU A 330 0.72 -10.91 -9.16
CA LEU A 330 1.26 -11.76 -8.09
C LEU A 330 0.98 -13.24 -8.33
N VAL A 331 -0.25 -13.57 -8.76
CA VAL A 331 -0.64 -14.97 -9.04
C VAL A 331 0.10 -15.53 -10.25
N THR A 332 0.34 -14.70 -11.27
CA THR A 332 1.13 -15.09 -12.44
C THR A 332 2.58 -15.36 -12.04
N LEU A 333 3.16 -14.55 -11.14
CA LEU A 333 4.50 -14.79 -10.64
C LEU A 333 4.61 -16.10 -9.86
N TRP A 334 3.62 -16.43 -9.03
CA TRP A 334 3.58 -17.72 -8.33
C TRP A 334 3.55 -18.91 -9.29
N SER A 335 2.86 -18.80 -10.44
CA SER A 335 2.85 -19.86 -11.46
C SER A 335 4.19 -20.07 -12.18
N LEU A 336 5.11 -19.11 -12.07
CA LEU A 336 6.45 -19.18 -12.63
C LEU A 336 7.50 -19.67 -11.61
N ALA A 337 7.13 -19.75 -10.33
CA ALA A 337 8.05 -20.23 -9.31
C ALA A 337 8.45 -21.69 -9.59
N PRO A 338 9.76 -22.02 -9.62
CA PRO A 338 10.23 -23.37 -9.97
C PRO A 338 9.77 -24.47 -9.00
N SER A 339 9.44 -24.08 -7.77
CA SER A 339 8.97 -24.98 -6.72
C SER A 339 8.18 -24.21 -5.66
N GLU A 340 7.34 -24.92 -4.90
CA GLU A 340 6.59 -24.32 -3.79
C GLU A 340 7.50 -23.67 -2.74
N LYS A 341 8.70 -24.23 -2.53
CA LYS A 341 9.71 -23.67 -1.61
C LYS A 341 10.21 -22.29 -2.06
N LYS A 342 10.21 -21.98 -3.37
CA LYS A 342 10.63 -20.68 -3.92
C LYS A 342 9.50 -19.65 -4.02
N ILE A 343 8.23 -20.01 -3.78
CA ILE A 343 7.09 -19.08 -3.84
C ILE A 343 7.27 -17.91 -2.85
N GLY A 344 7.75 -18.19 -1.64
CA GLY A 344 8.01 -17.15 -0.63
C GLY A 344 9.07 -16.16 -1.09
N THR A 345 10.17 -16.67 -1.66
CA THR A 345 11.24 -15.86 -2.25
C THR A 345 10.74 -14.99 -3.41
N TYR A 346 9.99 -15.59 -4.33
CA TYR A 346 9.40 -14.86 -5.47
C TYR A 346 8.41 -13.78 -5.00
N THR A 347 7.66 -14.04 -3.94
CA THR A 347 6.76 -13.05 -3.32
C THR A 347 7.55 -11.90 -2.69
N GLY A 348 8.68 -12.17 -2.05
CA GLY A 348 9.58 -11.13 -1.52
C GLY A 348 10.14 -10.24 -2.64
N VAL A 349 10.59 -10.85 -3.74
CA VAL A 349 11.09 -10.13 -4.92
C VAL A 349 9.97 -9.32 -5.59
N TYR A 350 8.74 -9.85 -5.67
CA TYR A 350 7.57 -9.11 -6.17
C TYR A 350 7.38 -7.80 -5.42
N TYR A 351 7.27 -7.87 -4.09
CA TYR A 351 7.04 -6.67 -3.29
C TYR A 351 8.23 -5.71 -3.35
N PHE A 352 9.45 -6.22 -3.47
CA PHE A 352 10.61 -5.37 -3.70
C PHE A 352 10.47 -4.53 -4.98
N PHE A 353 10.14 -5.14 -6.12
CA PHE A 353 9.91 -4.40 -7.38
C PHE A 353 8.66 -3.52 -7.38
N MET A 354 7.74 -3.73 -6.44
CA MET A 354 6.53 -2.94 -6.28
C MET A 354 6.78 -1.67 -5.46
N TYR A 355 7.70 -1.73 -4.50
CA TYR A 355 8.01 -0.68 -3.53
C TYR A 355 9.39 -0.03 -3.74
N THR A 356 10.10 -0.38 -4.80
CA THR A 356 11.35 0.28 -5.23
C THR A 356 11.07 1.02 -6.51
#